data_AF-A0A3D1SK80-F1
#
_entry.id   AF-A0A3D1SK80-F1
#
_cell.length_a   1.000
_cell.length_b   1.000
_cell.length_c   1.000
_cell.angle_alpha   90.00
_cell.angle_beta   90.00
_cell.angle_gamma   90.00
#
_symmetry.space_group_name_H-M   'P 1'
#
loop_
_entity.id
_entity.type
_entity.pdbx_description
1 polymer ?
#
loop_
_entity_poly.entity_id
_entity_poly.type
_entity_poly.pdbx_seq_one_letter_code
_entity_poly.pdbx_strand_id
1 'polypeptide(L)'
;RRLATNKGISVKEAEKLKLSYSSGYVKGGDRDEIQTILAPECQTWMDSIELLIEELSKGELLPPAIYTVGGGSVLPDLRQKLESFPWTERLPFARQPIIQTVQPEMVTSIADPHDMLKNAQDITPMALAYQAIELQNENNVLERALYRVIHNMHI
;
A
#
# COMPACT_ATOMS: atom_id res chain seq x y z
N ARG A 1 -18.25 2.49 -6.38
CA ARG A 1 -19.71 2.19 -6.48
C ARG A 1 -20.55 3.26 -5.76
N ARG A 2 -20.29 3.58 -4.49
CA ARG A 2 -21.05 4.63 -3.78
C ARG A 2 -21.08 5.99 -4.49
N LEU A 3 -19.93 6.44 -5.00
CA LEU A 3 -19.85 7.68 -5.77
C LEU A 3 -20.74 7.66 -7.02
N ALA A 4 -20.79 6.54 -7.74
CA ALA A 4 -21.65 6.35 -8.91
C ALA A 4 -23.14 6.47 -8.53
N THR A 5 -23.54 5.78 -7.45
CA THR A 5 -24.93 5.81 -6.95
C THR A 5 -25.34 7.20 -6.47
N ASN A 6 -24.51 7.90 -5.70
CA ASN A 6 -24.84 9.22 -5.16
C ASN A 6 -24.89 10.31 -6.24
N LYS A 7 -24.00 10.23 -7.24
CA LYS A 7 -23.95 11.19 -8.35
C LYS A 7 -24.86 10.82 -9.53
N GLY A 8 -25.47 9.64 -9.53
CA GLY A 8 -26.31 9.16 -10.64
C GLY A 8 -25.55 8.94 -11.95
N ILE A 9 -24.25 8.62 -11.87
CA ILE A 9 -23.35 8.46 -13.03
C ILE A 9 -22.92 7.00 -13.20
N SER A 10 -22.34 6.66 -14.35
CA SER A 10 -21.81 5.31 -14.57
C SER A 10 -20.61 5.03 -13.66
N VAL A 11 -20.31 3.75 -13.43
CA VAL A 11 -19.12 3.35 -12.64
C VAL A 11 -17.83 3.87 -13.26
N LYS A 12 -17.76 3.91 -14.59
CA LYS A 12 -16.59 4.42 -15.33
C LYS A 12 -16.40 5.93 -15.10
N GLU A 13 -17.47 6.70 -15.13
CA GLU A 13 -17.44 8.14 -14.85
C GLU A 13 -17.11 8.41 -13.39
N ALA A 14 -17.67 7.62 -12.47
CA ALA A 14 -17.35 7.72 -11.05
C ALA A 14 -15.87 7.42 -10.77
N GLU A 15 -15.28 6.43 -11.44
CA GLU A 15 -13.85 6.16 -11.31
C GLU A 15 -13.01 7.32 -11.81
N LYS A 16 -13.34 7.89 -12.97
CA LYS A 16 -12.66 9.08 -13.50
C LYS A 16 -12.77 10.26 -12.53
N LEU A 17 -13.95 10.49 -11.96
CA LEU A 17 -14.18 11.54 -10.97
C LEU A 17 -13.34 11.31 -9.70
N LYS A 18 -13.30 10.07 -9.20
CA LYS A 18 -12.49 9.68 -8.05
C LYS A 18 -11.00 9.92 -8.30
N LEU A 19 -10.48 9.55 -9.46
CA LEU A 19 -9.07 9.79 -9.83
C LEU A 19 -8.74 11.28 -9.93
N SER A 20 -9.63 12.09 -10.52
CA SER A 20 -9.49 13.55 -10.57
C SER A 20 -9.51 14.17 -9.17
N TYR A 21 -10.37 13.66 -8.28
CA TYR A 21 -10.46 14.07 -6.88
C TYR A 21 -9.17 13.72 -6.11
N SER A 22 -8.67 12.47 -6.24
CA SER A 22 -7.42 12.04 -5.62
C SER A 22 -6.21 12.85 -6.08
N SER A 23 -6.19 13.26 -7.35
CA SER A 23 -5.13 14.10 -7.93
C SER A 23 -5.25 15.59 -7.55
N GLY A 24 -6.27 15.99 -6.78
CA GLY A 24 -6.47 17.38 -6.36
C GLY A 24 -7.05 18.32 -7.44
N TYR A 25 -7.52 17.78 -8.57
CA TYR A 25 -8.14 18.58 -9.62
C TYR A 25 -9.57 19.03 -9.27
N VAL A 26 -10.24 18.31 -8.37
CA VAL A 26 -11.56 18.72 -7.84
C VAL A 26 -11.38 19.61 -6.62
N LYS A 27 -12.04 20.77 -6.61
CA LYS A 27 -11.87 21.84 -5.61
C LYS A 27 -13.22 22.40 -5.15
N GLY A 28 -13.22 23.11 -4.03
CA GLY A 28 -14.41 23.78 -3.50
C GLY A 28 -15.54 22.81 -3.15
N GLY A 29 -16.79 23.25 -3.34
CA GLY A 29 -17.98 22.48 -2.94
C GLY A 29 -18.05 21.06 -3.55
N ASP A 30 -17.58 20.87 -4.78
CA ASP A 30 -17.54 19.54 -5.40
C ASP A 30 -16.59 18.58 -4.67
N ARG A 31 -15.49 19.11 -4.13
CA ARG A 31 -14.54 18.34 -3.33
C ARG A 31 -15.19 17.92 -2.01
N ASP A 32 -15.82 18.86 -1.33
CA ASP A 32 -16.45 18.64 -0.03
C ASP A 32 -17.62 17.64 -0.15
N GLU A 33 -18.36 17.69 -1.25
CA GLU A 33 -19.42 16.73 -1.55
C GLU A 33 -18.86 15.32 -1.77
N ILE A 34 -17.80 15.16 -2.57
CA ILE A 34 -17.15 13.86 -2.76
C ILE A 34 -16.62 13.31 -1.45
N GLN A 35 -15.96 14.14 -0.64
CA GLN A 35 -15.48 13.77 0.68
C GLN A 35 -16.63 13.29 1.58
N THR A 36 -17.75 14.00 1.58
CA THR A 36 -18.96 13.62 2.33
C THR A 36 -19.51 12.26 1.86
N ILE A 37 -19.54 12.02 0.55
CA ILE A 37 -20.00 10.76 -0.04
C ILE A 37 -19.09 9.59 0.37
N LEU A 38 -17.78 9.81 0.46
CA LEU A 38 -16.78 8.77 0.75
C LEU A 38 -16.53 8.55 2.25
N ALA A 39 -16.90 9.50 3.11
CA ALA A 39 -16.61 9.46 4.53
C ALA A 39 -17.08 8.18 5.25
N PRO A 40 -18.30 7.64 5.00
CA PRO A 40 -18.75 6.42 5.65
C PRO A 40 -17.85 5.21 5.33
N GLU A 41 -17.50 5.01 4.06
CA GLU A 41 -16.58 3.94 3.64
C GLU A 41 -15.19 4.10 4.24
N CYS A 42 -14.67 5.33 4.27
CA CYS A 42 -13.35 5.59 4.85
C CYS A 42 -13.34 5.30 6.36
N GLN A 43 -14.45 5.57 7.06
CA GLN A 43 -14.60 5.20 8.45
C GLN A 43 -14.64 3.68 8.63
N THR A 44 -15.51 2.97 7.90
CA THR A 44 -15.61 1.51 7.98
C THR A 44 -14.29 0.82 7.64
N TRP A 45 -13.54 1.37 6.68
CA TRP A 45 -12.21 0.89 6.36
C TRP A 45 -11.24 1.10 7.52
N MET A 46 -11.23 2.28 8.15
CA MET A 46 -10.36 2.57 9.29
C MET A 46 -10.67 1.67 10.50
N ASP A 47 -11.95 1.44 10.78
CA ASP A 47 -12.39 0.52 11.86
C ASP A 47 -11.87 -0.90 11.61
N SER A 48 -11.87 -1.34 10.35
CA SER A 48 -11.34 -2.65 9.96
C SER A 48 -9.81 -2.72 10.11
N ILE A 49 -9.10 -1.64 9.77
CA ILE A 49 -7.64 -1.56 9.90
C ILE A 49 -7.23 -1.59 11.37
N GLU A 50 -7.92 -0.85 12.22
CA GLU A 50 -7.70 -0.88 13.66
C GLU A 50 -7.81 -2.31 14.20
N LEU A 51 -8.92 -2.98 13.91
CA LEU A 51 -9.17 -4.35 14.36
C LEU A 51 -8.08 -5.32 13.88
N LEU A 52 -7.72 -5.27 12.59
CA LEU A 52 -6.71 -6.17 12.04
C LEU A 52 -5.31 -5.92 12.63
N ILE A 53 -4.96 -4.67 12.90
CA ILE A 53 -3.67 -4.35 13.53
C ILE A 53 -3.66 -4.81 14.98
N GLU A 54 -4.77 -4.67 15.71
CA GLU A 54 -4.93 -5.20 17.06
C GLU A 54 -4.66 -6.71 17.09
N GLU A 55 -5.33 -7.47 16.22
CA GLU A 55 -5.17 -8.91 16.08
C GLU A 55 -3.73 -9.31 15.72
N LEU A 56 -3.10 -8.56 14.81
CA LEU A 56 -1.71 -8.81 14.39
C LEU A 56 -0.69 -8.47 15.48
N SER A 57 -0.97 -7.48 16.32
CA SER A 57 -0.04 -7.05 17.38
C SER A 57 0.22 -8.15 18.41
N LYS A 58 -0.78 -9.02 18.66
CA LYS A 58 -0.72 -10.08 19.68
C LYS A 58 -0.26 -9.57 21.06
N GLY A 59 -0.53 -8.30 21.37
CA GLY A 59 -0.12 -7.64 22.61
C GLY A 59 1.34 -7.15 22.64
N GLU A 60 2.08 -7.25 21.55
CA GLU A 60 3.45 -6.74 21.43
C GLU A 60 3.50 -5.31 20.88
N LEU A 61 4.63 -4.64 21.12
CA LEU A 61 4.86 -3.30 20.58
C LEU A 61 4.92 -3.32 19.05
N LEU A 62 4.15 -2.43 18.42
CA LEU A 62 4.08 -2.32 16.98
C LEU A 62 5.24 -1.47 16.40
N PRO A 63 5.69 -1.78 15.17
CA PRO A 63 6.70 -0.99 14.46
C PRO A 63 6.31 0.49 14.32
N PRO A 64 7.28 1.42 14.24
CA PRO A 64 7.00 2.86 14.29
C PRO A 64 6.46 3.45 12.98
N ALA A 65 6.13 2.63 11.99
CA ALA A 65 5.70 3.08 10.67
C ALA A 65 4.64 2.15 10.07
N ILE A 66 3.68 2.75 9.37
CA ILE A 66 2.66 2.08 8.58
C ILE A 66 2.87 2.49 7.12
N TYR A 67 3.14 1.50 6.27
CA TYR A 67 3.31 1.69 4.84
C TYR A 67 2.03 1.27 4.09
N THR A 68 1.54 2.15 3.23
CA THR A 68 0.40 1.89 2.35
C THR A 68 0.88 1.63 0.92
N VAL A 69 0.19 0.73 0.22
CA VAL A 69 0.52 0.33 -1.15
C VAL A 69 -0.75 0.22 -2.00
N GLY A 70 -0.59 0.16 -3.32
CA GLY A 70 -1.68 -0.06 -4.27
C GLY A 70 -2.46 1.21 -4.63
N GLY A 71 -3.30 1.12 -5.68
CA GLY A 71 -4.01 2.28 -6.23
C GLY A 71 -5.02 2.93 -5.28
N GLY A 72 -5.49 2.23 -4.24
CA GLY A 72 -6.37 2.82 -3.23
C GLY A 72 -5.66 3.79 -2.28
N SER A 73 -4.34 3.65 -2.11
CA SER A 73 -3.53 4.45 -1.18
C SER A 73 -3.44 5.94 -1.54
N VAL A 74 -3.76 6.29 -2.79
CA VAL A 74 -3.73 7.67 -3.29
C VAL A 74 -4.99 8.47 -2.94
N LEU A 75 -5.99 7.84 -2.31
CA LEU A 75 -7.19 8.54 -1.85
C LEU A 75 -6.84 9.39 -0.60
N PRO A 76 -6.97 10.74 -0.66
CA PRO A 76 -6.52 11.61 0.41
C PRO A 76 -7.26 11.36 1.73
N ASP A 77 -8.53 10.96 1.68
CA ASP A 77 -9.36 10.67 2.84
C ASP A 77 -8.81 9.52 3.69
N LEU A 78 -8.25 8.48 3.06
CA LEU A 78 -7.66 7.35 3.78
C LEU A 78 -6.37 7.78 4.48
N ARG A 79 -5.53 8.57 3.80
CA ARG A 79 -4.33 9.16 4.42
C ARG A 79 -4.72 10.02 5.62
N GLN A 80 -5.71 10.90 5.46
CA GLN A 80 -6.19 11.75 6.54
C GLN A 80 -6.71 10.92 7.72
N LYS A 81 -7.46 9.83 7.47
CA LYS A 81 -7.91 8.91 8.53
C LYS A 81 -6.74 8.28 9.27
N LEU A 82 -5.75 7.74 8.55
CA LEU A 82 -4.55 7.15 9.17
C LEU A 82 -3.75 8.17 9.99
N GLU A 83 -3.56 9.39 9.49
CA GLU A 83 -2.77 10.42 10.16
C GLU A 83 -3.48 10.98 11.41
N SER A 84 -4.80 11.10 11.37
CA SER A 84 -5.62 11.62 12.48
C SER A 84 -6.02 10.56 13.51
N PHE A 85 -5.80 9.27 13.22
CA PHE A 85 -6.15 8.19 14.14
C PHE A 85 -5.24 8.20 15.39
N PRO A 86 -5.79 8.06 16.61
CA PRO A 86 -5.02 8.10 17.85
C PRO A 86 -4.33 6.76 18.14
N TRP A 87 -3.32 6.40 17.34
CA TRP A 87 -2.68 5.08 17.35
C TRP A 87 -2.17 4.65 18.72
N THR A 88 -1.52 5.55 19.47
CA THR A 88 -0.92 5.24 20.78
C THR A 88 -1.95 5.04 21.89
N GLU A 89 -3.16 5.59 21.73
CA GLU A 89 -4.24 5.43 22.69
C GLU A 89 -5.04 4.14 22.45
N ARG A 90 -5.05 3.67 21.20
CA ARG A 90 -5.87 2.55 20.75
C ARG A 90 -5.09 1.25 20.61
N LEU A 91 -3.80 1.34 20.29
CA LEU A 91 -2.96 0.20 19.90
C LEU A 91 -1.56 0.33 20.52
N PRO A 92 -0.80 -0.78 20.65
CA PRO A 92 0.50 -0.79 21.33
C PRO A 92 1.64 -0.18 20.49
N PHE A 93 1.45 1.05 19.99
CA PHE A 93 2.52 1.84 19.40
C PHE A 93 3.23 2.66 20.49
N ALA A 94 4.57 2.68 20.46
CA ALA A 94 5.37 3.49 21.39
C ALA A 94 5.24 5.01 21.14
N ARG A 95 4.83 5.41 19.93
CA ARG A 95 4.61 6.79 19.47
C ARG A 95 3.71 6.77 18.24
N GLN A 96 3.17 7.92 17.84
CA GLN A 96 2.40 8.03 16.61
C GLN A 96 3.23 7.49 15.41
N PRO A 97 2.72 6.51 14.66
CA PRO A 97 3.47 5.91 13.57
C PRO A 97 3.61 6.89 12.39
N ILE A 98 4.72 6.75 11.68
CA ILE A 98 4.91 7.42 10.39
C ILE A 98 3.96 6.76 9.38
N ILE A 99 3.11 7.54 8.74
CA ILE A 99 2.24 7.06 7.66
C ILE A 99 2.88 7.42 6.32
N GLN A 100 3.20 6.42 5.51
CA GLN A 100 3.85 6.64 4.22
C GLN A 100 3.25 5.76 3.13
N THR A 101 3.17 6.30 1.92
CA THR A 101 2.79 5.51 0.74
C THR A 101 4.05 5.11 0.00
N VAL A 102 4.22 3.80 -0.21
CA VAL A 102 5.39 3.28 -0.94
C VAL A 102 5.33 3.75 -2.38
N GLN A 103 6.44 4.32 -2.86
CA GLN A 103 6.62 4.73 -4.25
C GLN A 103 7.64 3.82 -4.94
N PRO A 104 7.57 3.65 -6.28
CA PRO A 104 8.46 2.77 -7.01
C PRO A 104 9.95 3.03 -6.73
N GLU A 105 10.34 4.30 -6.50
CA GLU A 105 11.73 4.69 -6.24
C GLU A 105 12.25 4.15 -4.89
N MET A 106 11.35 3.73 -4.00
CA MET A 106 11.70 3.10 -2.73
C MET A 106 12.05 1.61 -2.90
N VAL A 107 11.79 1.03 -4.08
CA VAL A 107 12.09 -0.37 -4.42
C VAL A 107 13.31 -0.42 -5.33
N THR A 108 14.50 -0.50 -4.73
CA THR A 108 15.78 -0.43 -5.48
C THR A 108 16.19 -1.72 -6.17
N SER A 109 15.51 -2.83 -5.88
CA SER A 109 15.89 -4.17 -6.36
C SER A 109 15.39 -4.48 -7.78
N ILE A 110 14.59 -3.60 -8.39
CA ILE A 110 13.98 -3.81 -9.71
C ILE A 110 14.39 -2.66 -10.62
N ALA A 111 15.00 -3.00 -11.76
CA ALA A 111 15.30 -2.03 -12.81
C ALA A 111 14.10 -1.88 -13.75
N ASP A 112 13.71 -0.64 -14.03
CA ASP A 112 12.66 -0.29 -14.99
C ASP A 112 13.22 0.59 -16.12
N PRO A 113 13.88 -0.01 -17.13
CA PRO A 113 14.52 0.75 -18.20
C PRO A 113 13.53 1.46 -19.13
N HIS A 114 12.25 1.05 -19.12
CA HIS A 114 11.21 1.64 -19.97
C HIS A 114 10.39 2.71 -19.24
N ASP A 115 10.68 2.93 -17.95
CA ASP A 115 10.07 3.99 -17.16
C ASP A 115 8.52 3.87 -17.11
N MET A 116 8.04 2.64 -16.94
CA MET A 116 6.62 2.27 -16.93
C MET A 116 6.01 2.21 -15.53
N LEU A 117 6.83 2.03 -14.49
CA LEU A 117 6.43 1.91 -13.09
C LEU A 117 6.49 3.30 -12.45
N LYS A 118 5.33 3.91 -12.24
CA LYS A 118 5.21 5.34 -11.96
C LYS A 118 4.59 5.68 -10.63
N ASN A 119 3.83 4.78 -10.04
CA ASN A 119 3.04 5.14 -8.88
C ASN A 119 2.77 3.95 -7.96
N ALA A 120 2.10 4.23 -6.83
CA ALA A 120 1.81 3.26 -5.79
C ALA A 120 1.06 1.99 -6.27
N GLN A 121 0.33 2.05 -7.39
CA GLN A 121 -0.34 0.87 -7.96
C GLN A 121 0.65 -0.18 -8.50
N ASP A 122 1.86 0.27 -8.87
CA ASP A 122 2.89 -0.57 -9.48
C ASP A 122 3.71 -1.33 -8.41
N ILE A 123 3.56 -0.97 -7.13
CA ILE A 123 4.27 -1.63 -6.02
C ILE A 123 3.90 -3.10 -5.88
N THR A 124 2.62 -3.46 -6.04
CA THR A 124 2.20 -4.85 -5.94
C THR A 124 2.83 -5.74 -7.02
N PRO A 125 2.76 -5.40 -8.33
CA PRO A 125 3.46 -6.19 -9.34
C PRO A 125 4.98 -6.16 -9.17
N MET A 126 5.58 -5.04 -8.70
CA MET A 126 7.00 -5.00 -8.35
C MET A 126 7.34 -6.01 -7.23
N ALA A 127 6.58 -6.05 -6.15
CA ALA A 127 6.82 -6.99 -5.06
C ALA A 127 6.75 -8.45 -5.52
N LEU A 128 5.82 -8.77 -6.43
CA LEU A 128 5.71 -10.11 -7.02
C LEU A 128 6.92 -10.45 -7.92
N ALA A 129 7.38 -9.49 -8.73
CA ALA A 129 8.58 -9.68 -9.54
C ALA A 129 9.83 -9.89 -8.67
N TYR A 130 9.98 -9.12 -7.59
CA TYR A 130 11.04 -9.29 -6.62
C TYR A 130 11.01 -10.69 -5.99
N GLN A 131 9.83 -11.13 -5.53
CA GLN A 131 9.67 -12.47 -4.95
C GLN A 131 10.06 -13.58 -5.94
N ALA A 132 9.73 -13.43 -7.22
CA ALA A 132 10.10 -14.39 -8.25
C ALA A 132 11.63 -14.46 -8.48
N ILE A 133 12.32 -13.32 -8.43
CA ILE A 133 13.78 -13.25 -8.52
C ILE A 133 14.44 -13.94 -7.32
N GLU A 134 13.96 -13.66 -6.10
CA GLU A 134 14.49 -14.27 -4.87
C GLU A 134 14.33 -15.79 -4.87
N LEU A 135 13.18 -16.31 -5.31
CA LEU A 135 12.95 -17.76 -5.44
C LEU A 135 13.90 -18.43 -6.44
N GLN A 136 14.31 -17.75 -7.51
CA GLN A 136 15.34 -18.27 -8.42
C GLN A 136 16.73 -18.26 -7.78
N ASN A 137 17.04 -17.23 -6.98
CA ASN A 137 18.33 -17.10 -6.31
C ASN A 137 18.56 -18.16 -5.22
N GLU A 138 17.55 -18.50 -4.43
CA GLU A 138 17.68 -19.55 -3.39
C GLU A 138 18.12 -20.90 -3.97
N ASN A 139 17.54 -21.29 -5.12
CA ASN A 139 17.92 -22.51 -5.83
C ASN A 139 19.39 -22.46 -6.29
N ASN A 140 19.83 -21.31 -6.82
CA ASN A 140 21.20 -21.13 -7.29
C ASN A 140 22.23 -21.14 -6.16
N VAL A 141 21.90 -20.63 -4.96
CA VAL A 141 22.85 -20.59 -3.83
C VAL A 141 23.14 -21.99 -3.30
N LEU A 142 22.10 -22.82 -3.12
CA LEU A 142 22.24 -24.20 -2.66
C LEU A 142 23.03 -25.04 -3.67
N GLU A 143 22.70 -24.89 -4.95
CA GLU A 143 23.37 -25.58 -6.06
C GLU A 143 24.86 -25.19 -6.15
N ARG A 144 25.20 -23.91 -6.03
CA ARG A 144 26.61 -23.45 -5.98
C ARG A 144 27.37 -23.98 -4.77
N ALA A 145 26.72 -24.07 -3.61
CA ALA A 145 27.33 -24.65 -2.40
C ALA A 145 27.63 -26.14 -2.60
N LEU A 146 26.69 -26.90 -3.17
CA LEU A 146 26.87 -28.31 -3.52
C LEU A 146 27.97 -28.51 -4.57
N TYR A 147 28.00 -27.70 -5.63
CA TYR A 147 29.06 -27.75 -6.63
C TYR A 147 30.44 -27.47 -6.04
N ARG A 148 30.57 -26.51 -5.10
CA ARG A 148 31.83 -26.27 -4.40
C ARG A 148 32.28 -27.47 -3.57
N VAL A 149 31.36 -28.14 -2.89
CA VAL A 149 31.67 -29.33 -2.09
C VAL A 149 32.10 -30.48 -3.01
N ILE A 150 31.37 -30.75 -4.09
CA ILE A 150 31.72 -31.79 -5.08
C ILE A 150 33.10 -31.50 -5.69
N HIS A 151 33.34 -30.25 -6.11
CA HIS A 151 34.61 -29.85 -6.72
C HIS A 151 35.80 -29.95 -5.74
N ASN A 152 35.61 -29.59 -4.47
CA ASN A 152 36.65 -29.70 -3.45
C ASN A 152 36.96 -31.16 -3.06
N MET A 153 36.04 -32.10 -3.31
CA MET A 153 36.23 -33.52 -3.02
C MET A 153 37.02 -34.29 -4.08
N HIS A 154 37.46 -33.65 -5.19
CA HIS A 154 38.24 -34.30 -6.27
C HIS A 154 37.71 -35.68 -6.69
N ILE A 155 36.41 -35.76 -6.98
CA ILE A 155 35.84 -36.81 -7.85
C ILE A 155 35.59 -36.19 -9.21
#